data_AF-A0A3N7HKW3-F1
#
_entry.id   AF-A0A3N7HKW3-F1
#
_cell.length_a   1.000
_cell.length_b   1.000
_cell.length_c   1.000
_cell.angle_alpha   90.00
_cell.angle_beta   90.00
_cell.angle_gamma   90.00
#
_symmetry.space_group_name_H-M   'P 1'
#
loop_
_entity.id
_entity.type
_entity.pdbx_description
1 polymer ?
#
loop_
_entity_poly.entity_id
_entity_poly.type
_entity_poly.pdbx_seq_one_letter_code
_entity_poly.pdbx_strand_id
1 'polypeptide(L)'
;MNTEALNPPVSLIDDFKDLQMTIFEDREGDRTRKLVDYFRQAEIKSRELQIRTVDYEQKQFAQMLGDAFAASSRILLAAWQKAHSVELRV
;
A
#
# COMPACT_ATOMS: atom_id res chain seq x y z
N MET A 1 -0.20 -8.02 -20.22
CA MET A 1 1.22 -7.77 -19.88
C MET A 1 1.60 -8.80 -18.83
N ASN A 2 2.65 -9.60 -19.06
CA ASN A 2 3.09 -10.59 -18.08
C ASN A 2 4.06 -9.90 -17.11
N THR A 3 3.59 -9.57 -15.89
CA THR A 3 4.37 -8.85 -14.87
C THR A 3 5.33 -9.77 -14.10
N GLU A 4 5.31 -11.08 -14.38
CA GLU A 4 6.12 -12.11 -13.71
C GLU A 4 7.64 -11.94 -13.87
N ALA A 5 8.10 -11.08 -14.81
CA ALA A 5 9.51 -10.86 -15.10
C ALA A 5 10.07 -9.50 -14.62
N LEU A 6 9.29 -8.70 -13.88
CA LEU A 6 9.78 -7.45 -13.31
C LEU A 6 10.57 -7.74 -12.03
N ASN A 7 11.86 -8.02 -12.20
CA ASN A 7 12.78 -8.06 -11.06
C ASN A 7 13.03 -6.62 -10.57
N PRO A 8 12.95 -6.36 -9.25
CA PRO A 8 13.34 -5.06 -8.72
C PRO A 8 14.82 -4.79 -9.06
N PRO A 9 15.22 -3.53 -9.28
CA PRO A 9 16.61 -3.15 -9.43
C PRO A 9 17.46 -3.73 -8.28
N VAL A 10 18.62 -4.29 -8.59
CA VAL A 10 19.46 -5.03 -7.62
C VAL A 10 19.76 -4.20 -6.37
N SER A 11 19.95 -2.90 -6.53
CA SER A 11 20.21 -1.95 -5.44
C SER A 11 19.05 -1.78 -4.45
N LEU A 12 17.83 -2.17 -4.82
CA LEU A 12 16.62 -2.03 -4.00
C LEU A 12 16.18 -3.36 -3.37
N ILE A 13 16.81 -4.49 -3.74
CA ILE A 13 16.41 -5.81 -3.25
C ILE A 13 16.49 -5.88 -1.72
N ASP A 14 17.56 -5.32 -1.14
CA ASP A 14 17.73 -5.35 0.31
C ASP A 14 16.72 -4.43 1.03
N ASP A 15 16.34 -3.29 0.44
CA ASP A 15 15.28 -2.44 0.97
C ASP A 15 13.91 -3.14 0.95
N PHE A 16 13.66 -3.98 -0.06
CA PHE A 16 12.43 -4.78 -0.13
C PHE A 16 12.43 -5.98 0.82
N LYS A 17 13.60 -6.50 1.22
CA LYS A 17 13.67 -7.67 2.11
C LYS A 17 13.03 -7.40 3.46
N ASP A 18 13.30 -6.24 4.08
CA ASP A 18 12.77 -5.95 5.41
C ASP A 18 11.24 -5.86 5.41
N LEU A 19 10.67 -5.28 4.36
CA LEU A 19 9.22 -5.23 4.16
C LEU A 19 8.65 -6.63 3.90
N GLN A 20 9.29 -7.42 3.03
CA GLN A 20 8.87 -8.80 2.77
C GLN A 20 8.92 -9.65 4.05
N MET A 21 10.03 -9.60 4.80
CA MET A 21 10.20 -10.31 6.06
C MET A 21 9.14 -9.92 7.09
N THR A 22 8.86 -8.62 7.22
CA THR A 22 7.80 -8.12 8.10
C THR A 22 6.45 -8.77 7.77
N ILE A 23 6.10 -8.90 6.48
CA ILE A 23 4.86 -9.52 6.03
C ILE A 23 4.88 -11.04 6.25
N PHE A 24 5.99 -11.71 5.91
CA PHE A 24 6.15 -13.16 6.07
C PHE A 24 6.09 -13.60 7.53
N GLU A 25 6.59 -12.80 8.46
CA GLU A 25 6.57 -13.10 9.89
C GLU A 25 5.26 -12.71 10.58
N ASP A 26 4.39 -11.94 9.92
CA ASP A 26 3.14 -11.43 10.47
C ASP A 26 1.98 -12.43 10.30
N ARG A 27 2.12 -13.65 10.83
CA ARG A 27 1.14 -14.74 10.66
C ARG A 27 -0.30 -14.40 11.06
N GLU A 28 -0.47 -13.62 12.12
CA GLU A 28 -1.79 -13.19 12.60
C GLU A 28 -2.32 -11.96 11.85
N GLY A 29 -1.45 -11.27 11.11
CA GLY A 29 -1.78 -10.09 10.30
C GLY A 29 -1.86 -8.78 11.08
N ASP A 30 -1.42 -8.72 12.33
CA ASP A 30 -1.55 -7.54 13.18
C ASP A 30 -0.75 -6.34 12.67
N ARG A 31 0.49 -6.57 12.21
CA ARG A 31 1.33 -5.51 11.65
C ARG A 31 0.76 -5.03 10.32
N THR A 32 0.29 -5.97 9.50
CA THR A 32 -0.34 -5.71 8.20
C THR A 32 -1.61 -4.89 8.37
N ARG A 33 -2.51 -5.24 9.30
CA ARG A 33 -3.72 -4.45 9.59
C ARG A 33 -3.38 -3.02 10.00
N LYS A 34 -2.40 -2.83 10.89
CA LYS A 34 -1.96 -1.48 11.31
C LYS A 34 -1.47 -0.63 10.13
N LEU A 35 -0.71 -1.22 9.21
CA LEU A 35 -0.23 -0.53 8.01
C LEU A 35 -1.37 -0.22 7.03
N VAL A 36 -2.30 -1.15 6.82
CA VAL A 36 -3.50 -0.91 6.01
C VAL A 36 -4.35 0.20 6.61
N ASP A 37 -4.54 0.23 7.93
CA ASP A 37 -5.27 1.28 8.62
C ASP A 37 -4.60 2.64 8.45
N TYR A 38 -3.27 2.69 8.54
CA TYR A 38 -2.51 3.91 8.26
C TYR A 38 -2.75 4.40 6.83
N PHE A 39 -2.61 3.54 5.82
CA PHE A 39 -2.84 3.92 4.43
C PHE A 39 -4.29 4.32 4.16
N ARG A 40 -5.26 3.66 4.80
CA ARG A 40 -6.68 4.04 4.73
C ARG A 40 -6.91 5.43 5.31
N GLN A 41 -6.30 5.76 6.44
CA GLN A 41 -6.38 7.11 7.02
C GLN A 41 -5.72 8.16 6.10
N ALA A 42 -4.58 7.83 5.50
CA ALA A 42 -3.89 8.71 4.55
C ALA A 42 -4.72 8.94 3.28
N GLU A 43 -5.38 7.91 2.76
CA GLU A 43 -6.35 8.01 1.66
C GLU A 43 -7.50 8.97 2.03
N ILE A 44 -8.12 8.78 3.19
CA ILE A 44 -9.23 9.63 3.66
C ILE A 44 -8.78 11.10 3.75
N LYS A 45 -7.63 11.37 4.35
CA LYS A 45 -7.07 12.73 4.45
C LYS A 45 -6.76 13.34 3.08
N SER A 46 -6.31 12.53 2.13
CA SER A 46 -6.06 12.99 0.75
C SER A 46 -7.37 13.36 0.04
N ARG A 47 -8.42 12.57 0.22
CA ARG A 47 -9.77 12.89 -0.27
C ARG A 47 -10.34 14.15 0.39
N GLU A 48 -10.15 14.32 1.69
CA GLU A 48 -10.55 15.55 2.40
C GLU A 48 -9.83 16.79 1.85
N LEU A 49 -8.52 16.69 1.61
CA LEU A 49 -7.73 17.75 0.98
C LEU A 49 -8.30 18.10 -0.40
N GLN A 50 -8.55 17.09 -1.23
CA GLN A 50 -9.12 17.25 -2.56
C GLN A 50 -10.47 18.00 -2.55
N ILE A 51 -11.32 17.74 -1.56
CA ILE A 51 -12.63 18.39 -1.42
C ILE A 51 -12.48 19.86 -1.00
N ARG A 52 -11.53 20.16 -0.10
CA ARG A 52 -11.31 21.51 0.45
C ARG A 52 -10.57 22.44 -0.51
N THR A 53 -9.80 21.88 -1.41
CA THR A 53 -8.98 22.63 -2.37
C THR A 53 -9.81 23.15 -3.54
N VAL A 54 -9.65 24.44 -3.85
CA VAL A 54 -10.27 25.11 -5.01
C VAL A 54 -9.34 25.10 -6.23
N ASP A 55 -8.03 25.08 -5.99
CA ASP A 55 -7.01 25.04 -7.03
C ASP A 55 -6.99 23.68 -7.78
N TYR A 56 -6.95 23.73 -9.10
CA TYR A 56 -7.06 22.52 -9.92
C TYR A 56 -5.85 21.59 -9.76
N GLU A 57 -4.63 22.14 -9.75
CA GLU A 57 -3.41 21.34 -9.67
C GLU A 57 -3.31 20.62 -8.33
N GLN A 58 -3.57 21.35 -7.24
CA GLN A 58 -3.62 20.76 -5.91
C GLN A 58 -4.72 19.71 -5.77
N LYS A 59 -5.87 19.89 -6.45
CA LYS A 59 -6.95 18.90 -6.47
C LYS A 59 -6.53 17.61 -7.19
N GLN A 60 -5.83 17.71 -8.32
CA GLN A 60 -5.29 16.56 -9.03
C GLN A 60 -4.20 15.85 -8.21
N PHE A 61 -3.34 16.62 -7.55
CA PHE A 61 -2.33 16.06 -6.67
C PHE A 61 -2.94 15.29 -5.49
N ALA A 62 -3.96 15.86 -4.84
CA ALA A 62 -4.67 15.21 -3.74
C ALA A 62 -5.40 13.93 -4.19
N GLN A 63 -5.97 13.92 -5.41
CA GLN A 63 -6.52 12.71 -6.02
C GLN A 63 -5.46 11.63 -6.21
N MET A 64 -4.32 11.99 -6.82
CA MET A 64 -3.21 11.08 -7.06
C MET A 64 -2.69 10.46 -5.76
N LEU A 65 -2.56 11.26 -4.69
CA LEU A 65 -2.18 10.75 -3.37
C LEU A 65 -3.20 9.76 -2.83
N GLY A 66 -4.50 10.08 -2.91
CA GLY A 66 -5.57 9.18 -2.49
C GLY A 66 -5.52 7.84 -3.22
N ASP A 67 -5.35 7.87 -4.54
CA ASP A 67 -5.24 6.67 -5.37
C ASP A 67 -4.00 5.84 -5.04
N ALA A 68 -2.87 6.51 -4.78
CA ALA A 68 -1.63 5.86 -4.38
C ALA A 68 -1.77 5.13 -3.03
N PHE A 69 -2.34 5.78 -2.01
CA PHE A 69 -2.56 5.14 -0.71
C PHE A 69 -3.57 3.99 -0.79
N ALA A 70 -4.63 4.14 -1.58
CA ALA A 70 -5.57 3.06 -1.84
C ALA A 70 -4.89 1.85 -2.52
N ALA A 71 -3.99 2.11 -3.48
CA ALA A 71 -3.20 1.07 -4.13
C ALA A 71 -2.22 0.40 -3.16
N SER A 72 -1.55 1.17 -2.29
CA SER A 72 -0.63 0.64 -1.28
C SER A 72 -1.33 -0.35 -0.33
N SER A 73 -2.54 -0.03 0.14
CA SER A 73 -3.35 -0.94 0.97
C SER A 73 -3.62 -2.27 0.26
N ARG A 74 -4.03 -2.22 -1.02
CA ARG A 74 -4.33 -3.42 -1.82
C ARG A 74 -3.08 -4.27 -2.05
N ILE A 75 -1.94 -3.64 -2.35
CA ILE A 75 -0.67 -4.32 -2.54
C ILE A 75 -0.26 -5.05 -1.26
N LEU A 76 -0.39 -4.39 -0.09
CA LEU A 76 0.01 -4.99 1.17
C LEU A 76 -0.88 -6.19 1.54
N LEU A 77 -2.20 -6.08 1.35
CA LEU A 77 -3.13 -7.19 1.56
C LEU A 77 -2.85 -8.36 0.61
N ALA A 78 -2.59 -8.08 -0.66
CA ALA A 78 -2.26 -9.11 -1.65
C ALA A 78 -0.91 -9.78 -1.34
N ALA A 79 0.09 -9.03 -0.88
CA ALA A 79 1.38 -9.56 -0.47
C ALA A 79 1.23 -10.48 0.74
N TRP A 80 0.44 -10.08 1.74
CA TRP A 80 0.16 -10.91 2.91
C TRP A 80 -0.62 -12.17 2.54
N GLN A 81 -1.68 -12.05 1.74
CA GLN A 81 -2.45 -13.20 1.26
C GLN A 81 -1.57 -14.20 0.50
N LYS A 82 -0.65 -13.70 -0.32
CA LYS A 82 0.32 -14.54 -1.04
C LYS A 82 1.29 -15.25 -0.08
N ALA A 83 1.73 -14.58 0.98
CA ALA A 83 2.66 -15.16 1.95
C ALA A 83 2.01 -16.25 2.82
N HIS A 84 0.75 -16.08 3.20
CA HIS A 84 0.07 -16.95 4.18
C HIS A 84 -1.00 -17.86 3.59
N SER A 85 -1.27 -17.76 2.29
CA SER A 85 -2.27 -18.55 1.55
C SER A 85 -3.70 -18.45 2.09
N VAL A 86 -4.01 -17.39 2.84
CA VAL A 86 -5.34 -17.10 3.39
C VAL A 86 -5.65 -15.61 3.24
N GLU A 87 -6.93 -15.25 3.19
CA GLU A 87 -7.33 -13.83 3.15
C GLU A 87 -7.25 -13.19 4.53
N LEU A 88 -6.63 -12.02 4.62
CA LEU A 88 -6.62 -11.22 5.83
C LEU A 88 -7.97 -10.54 5.99
N ARG A 89 -8.67 -10.82 7.09
CA ARG A 89 -9.85 -10.03 7.47
C ARG A 89 -9.39 -8.69 8.03
N VAL A 90 -9.85 -7.62 7.37
CA VAL A 90 -9.54 -6.20 7.65
C VAL A 90 -10.80 -5.47 8.05
#